data_AF-A0A916DBN2-F1
#
_entry.id   AF-A0A916DBN2-F1
#
_cell.length_a   1.000
_cell.length_b   1.000
_cell.length_c   1.000
_cell.angle_alpha   90.00
_cell.angle_beta   90.00
_cell.angle_gamma   90.00
#
_symmetry.space_group_name_H-M   'P 1'
#
loop_
_entity.id
_entity.type
_entity.pdbx_description
1 polymer ?
#
loop_
_entity_poly.entity_id
_entity_poly.type
_entity_poly.pdbx_seq_one_letter_code
_entity_poly.pdbx_strand_id
1 'polypeptide(L)' 'MELKSIEKVLGVHESQLLTYMRLSNKRVGLLINFNVQILKNGITRRVF' A
#
# COMPACT_ATOMS: atom_id res chain seq x y z
N MET A 1 -0.50 -7.10 -1.89
CA MET A 1 -1.28 -5.90 -2.26
C MET A 1 -2.08 -5.51 -1.03
N GLU A 2 -2.22 -4.22 -0.76
CA GLU A 2 -2.96 -3.66 0.38
C GLU A 2 -3.93 -2.60 -0.15
N LEU A 3 -5.21 -2.69 0.22
CA LEU A 3 -6.27 -1.78 -0.23
C LEU A 3 -6.84 -1.02 0.97
N LYS A 4 -7.08 0.29 0.81
CA LYS A 4 -7.65 1.16 1.85
C LYS A 4 -8.68 2.12 1.23
N SER A 5 -9.57 2.61 2.08
CA SER A 5 -10.51 3.71 1.77
C SER A 5 -10.58 4.64 2.99
N ILE A 6 -9.46 5.33 3.27
CA ILE A 6 -9.28 6.15 4.48
C ILE A 6 -8.78 7.55 4.11
N GLU A 7 -9.04 8.54 4.95
CA GLU A 7 -8.63 9.94 4.72
C GLU A 7 -7.14 10.09 4.48
N LYS A 8 -6.31 9.43 5.29
CA LYS A 8 -4.85 9.52 5.19
C LYS A 8 -4.19 8.18 5.39
N VAL A 9 -3.27 7.85 4.49
CA VAL A 9 -2.38 6.70 4.66
C VAL A 9 -1.28 7.07 5.66
N LEU A 10 -1.20 6.32 6.76
CA LEU A 10 -0.13 6.42 7.76
C LEU A 10 0.96 5.35 7.52
N GLY A 11 2.14 5.58 8.08
CA GLY A 11 3.29 4.67 7.94
C GLY A 11 3.02 3.23 8.42
N VAL A 12 2.10 3.04 9.36
CA VAL A 12 1.70 1.69 9.83
C VAL A 12 1.13 0.81 8.70
N HIS A 13 0.43 1.40 7.72
CA HIS A 13 -0.12 0.64 6.60
C HIS A 13 0.96 0.19 5.62
N GLU A 14 2.05 0.95 5.52
CA GLU A 14 3.23 0.53 4.78
C GLU A 14 3.94 -0.62 5.49
N SER A 15 4.14 -0.52 6.81
CA SER A 15 4.72 -1.63 7.60
C SER A 15 3.90 -2.91 7.47
N GLN A 16 2.57 -2.81 7.41
CA GLN A 16 1.67 -3.94 7.14
C GLN A 16 1.94 -4.55 5.76
N LEU A 17 1.99 -3.75 4.69
CA LEU A 17 2.32 -4.22 3.35
C LEU A 17 3.70 -4.89 3.31
N LEU A 18 4.71 -4.29 3.92
CA LEU A 18 6.08 -4.84 3.94
C LEU A 18 6.14 -6.19 4.66
N THR A 19 5.35 -6.36 5.73
CA THR A 19 5.23 -7.64 6.44
C THR A 19 4.68 -8.73 5.52
N TYR A 20 3.57 -8.45 4.82
CA TYR A 20 3.01 -9.40 3.86
C TYR A 20 3.96 -9.69 2.69
N MET A 21 4.69 -8.70 2.19
CA MET A 21 5.71 -8.89 1.15
C MET A 21 6.81 -9.85 1.60
N ARG A 22 7.33 -9.70 2.83
CA ARG A 22 8.32 -10.61 3.42
C ARG A 22 7.78 -12.02 3.56
N LEU A 23 6.59 -12.17 4.16
CA LEU A 23 5.96 -13.48 4.39
C LEU A 23 5.63 -14.23 3.09
N SER A 24 5.30 -13.50 2.03
CA SER A 24 4.95 -14.09 0.72
C SER A 24 6.13 -14.15 -0.27
N ASN A 25 7.34 -13.79 0.18
CA ASN A 25 8.56 -13.70 -0.64
C ASN A 25 8.35 -12.91 -1.95
N LYS A 26 7.66 -11.77 -1.87
CA LYS A 26 7.38 -10.88 -3.01
C LYS A 26 8.23 -9.62 -2.94
N ARG A 27 8.91 -9.30 -4.05
CA ARG A 27 9.76 -8.10 -4.18
C ARG A 27 8.98 -6.81 -4.46
N VAL A 28 7.73 -6.90 -4.92
CA VAL A 28 6.90 -5.75 -5.28
C VAL A 28 5.56 -5.79 -4.57
N GLY A 29 5.16 -4.67 -3.99
CA GLY A 29 3.89 -4.48 -3.32
C GLY A 29 3.21 -3.20 -3.80
N LEU A 30 1.88 -3.23 -3.80
CA LEU A 30 1.02 -2.09 -4.09
C LEU A 30 0.18 -1.78 -2.86
N LEU A 31 0.23 -0.52 -2.43
CA LEU A 31 -0.70 0.07 -1.48
C LEU A 31 -1.60 1.03 -2.24
N ILE A 32 -2.91 0.80 -2.21
CA ILE A 32 -3.88 1.61 -2.97
C ILE A 32 -4.90 2.19 -1.99
N ASN A 33 -4.97 3.51 -1.91
CA ASN A 33 -6.03 4.22 -1.20
C ASN A 33 -7.07 4.74 -2.19
N PHE A 34 -8.31 4.28 -2.07
CA PHE A 34 -9.42 4.69 -2.94
C PHE A 34 -10.08 6.00 -2.51
N ASN A 35 -9.79 6.50 -1.30
CA ASN A 35 -10.35 7.77 -0.83
C ASN A 35 -9.53 8.97 -1.34
N VAL A 36 -9.47 9.10 -2.67
CA VAL A 36 -8.80 10.19 -3.41
C VAL A 36 -9.61 10.53 -4.65
N GLN A 37 -9.55 11.78 -5.10
CA GLN A 37 -10.29 12.23 -6.29
C GLN A 37 -9.80 11.56 -7.59
N ILE A 38 -8.50 11.28 -7.70
CA ILE A 38 -7.89 10.61 -8.84
C ILE A 38 -7.12 9.41 -8.32
N LEU A 39 -7.51 8.20 -8.75
CA LEU A 39 -6.95 6.94 -8.22
C LEU A 39 -5.43 6.87 -8.33
N LYS A 40 -4.85 7.44 -9.40
CA LYS A 40 -3.38 7.51 -9.58
C LYS A 40 -2.66 8.14 -8.38
N ASN A 41 -3.29 9.08 -7.68
CA ASN A 41 -2.72 9.76 -6.51
C ASN A 41 -2.78 8.91 -5.23
N GLY A 42 -3.60 7.85 -5.23
CA GLY A 42 -3.74 6.92 -4.11
C GLY A 42 -2.87 5.67 -4.21
N ILE A 43 -2.10 5.51 -5.31
CA ILE A 43 -1.29 4.32 -5.55
C ILE A 43 0.16 4.56 -5.12
N THR A 44 0.65 3.73 -4.22
CA THR A 44 2.05 3.68 -3.79
C THR A 44 2.64 2.31 -4.13
N ARG A 45 3.74 2.30 -4.87
CA ARG A 45 4.52 1.10 -5.17
C ARG A 45 5.69 0.98 -4.20
N ARG A 46 5.84 -0.19 -3.58
CA ARG A 46 6.99 -0.54 -2.74
C ARG A 46 7.81 -1.64 -3.41
N VAL A 47 9.13 -1.49 -3.32
CA VAL A 47 10.11 -2.44 -3.83
C VAL A 47 11.02 -2.82 -2.68
N PHE A 48 11.18 -4.13 -2.45
CA PHE A 48 12.11 -4.72 -1.50
C PHE A 48 13.47 -4.97 -2.13
#